data_AF-A0AAJ5EHC4-F1
#
_entry.id   AF-A0AAJ5EHC4-F1
#
_cell.length_a   1.000
_cell.length_b   1.000
_cell.length_c   1.000
_cell.angle_alpha   90.00
_cell.angle_beta   90.00
_cell.angle_gamma   90.00
#
_symmetry.space_group_name_H-M   'P 1'
#
loop_
_entity.id
_entity.type
_entity.pdbx_description
1 polymer ?
#
loop_
_entity_poly.entity_id
_entity_poly.type
_entity_poly.pdbx_seq_one_letter_code
_entity_poly.pdbx_strand_id
1 'polypeptide(L)' 'MSESTYKSFKMKFVYSKNFKTKQESAVELFDYVNRWKNWRLHGAWVYKTPEGYKEEFSETCFEGDHQYDTLR' A
#
# COMPACT_ATOMS: atom_id res chain seq x y z
N MET A 1 5.22 -11.44 -0.15
CA MET A 1 4.08 -10.92 0.66
C MET A 1 2.72 -11.02 -0.06
N SER A 2 2.48 -12.03 -0.91
CA SER A 2 1.23 -12.16 -1.68
C SER A 2 0.14 -12.94 -0.94
N GLU A 3 0.53 -13.97 -0.18
CA GLU A 3 -0.45 -14.88 0.43
C GLU A 3 -1.07 -14.33 1.73
N SER A 4 -0.29 -13.68 2.58
CA SER A 4 -0.76 -13.15 3.87
C SER A 4 -1.70 -11.94 3.72
N THR A 5 -1.49 -11.13 2.70
CA THR A 5 -2.34 -9.99 2.32
C THR A 5 -3.67 -10.49 1.75
N TYR A 6 -3.64 -11.48 0.86
CA TYR A 6 -4.86 -12.09 0.32
C TYR A 6 -5.71 -12.79 1.40
N LYS A 7 -5.07 -13.46 2.36
CA LYS A 7 -5.76 -14.08 3.50
C LYS A 7 -6.44 -13.03 4.39
N SER A 8 -5.75 -11.91 4.65
CA SER A 8 -6.30 -10.78 5.41
C SER A 8 -7.48 -10.11 4.69
N PHE A 9 -7.40 -9.99 3.36
CA PHE A 9 -8.47 -9.47 2.54
C PHE A 9 -9.72 -10.36 2.60
N LYS A 10 -9.58 -11.67 2.36
CA LYS A 10 -10.72 -12.60 2.42
C LYS A 10 -11.41 -12.59 3.78
N MET A 11 -10.64 -12.58 4.87
CA MET A 11 -11.20 -12.53 6.23
C MET A 11 -11.98 -11.22 6.49
N LYS A 12 -11.41 -10.07 6.16
CA LYS A 12 -11.99 -8.77 6.51
C LYS A 12 -13.05 -8.27 5.53
N PHE A 13 -12.98 -8.69 4.28
CA PHE A 13 -13.82 -8.15 3.21
C PHE A 13 -14.88 -9.15 2.74
N VAL A 14 -14.48 -10.39 2.46
CA VAL A 14 -15.38 -11.41 1.89
C VAL A 14 -16.23 -12.08 2.97
N TYR A 15 -15.64 -12.44 4.11
CA TYR A 15 -16.39 -13.15 5.16
C TYR A 15 -17.13 -12.22 6.14
N SER A 16 -16.75 -10.94 6.22
CA SER A 16 -17.34 -10.01 7.19
C SER A 16 -18.44 -9.11 6.63
N LYS A 17 -18.54 -8.95 5.30
CA LYS A 17 -19.52 -8.03 4.67
C LYS A 17 -20.44 -8.79 3.72
N ASN A 18 -21.73 -8.47 3.79
CA ASN A 18 -22.73 -8.88 2.81
C ASN A 18 -23.10 -7.67 1.96
N PHE A 19 -22.72 -7.70 0.68
CA PHE A 19 -23.03 -6.64 -0.27
C PHE A 19 -24.39 -6.91 -0.93
N LYS A 20 -25.25 -5.90 -1.01
CA LYS A 20 -26.56 -6.03 -1.65
C LYS A 20 -26.46 -5.78 -3.16
N THR A 21 -25.48 -5.00 -3.58
CA THR A 21 -25.22 -4.71 -4.99
C THR A 21 -23.74 -4.82 -5.35
N LYS A 22 -23.45 -4.98 -6.65
CA LYS A 22 -22.08 -4.98 -7.17
C LYS A 22 -21.42 -3.60 -7.06
N GLN A 23 -22.18 -2.51 -7.14
CA GLN A 23 -21.62 -1.16 -6.96
C GLN A 23 -21.17 -0.94 -5.52
N GLU A 24 -21.94 -1.38 -4.53
CA GLU A 24 -21.54 -1.31 -3.12
C GLU A 24 -20.22 -2.06 -2.87
N SER A 25 -20.06 -3.27 -3.42
CA SER A 25 -18.82 -4.03 -3.25
C SER A 25 -17.63 -3.37 -3.95
N ALA A 26 -17.84 -2.70 -5.08
CA ALA A 26 -16.78 -1.96 -5.77
C ALA A 26 -16.31 -0.75 -4.94
N VAL A 27 -17.24 0.06 -4.43
CA VAL A 27 -16.91 1.24 -3.59
C VAL A 27 -16.12 0.82 -2.36
N GLU A 28 -16.62 -0.20 -1.65
CA GLU A 28 -15.96 -0.72 -0.45
C GLU A 28 -14.59 -1.35 -0.75
N LEU A 29 -14.40 -1.93 -1.92
CA LEU A 29 -13.11 -2.44 -2.37
C LEU A 29 -12.12 -1.29 -2.58
N PHE A 30 -12.54 -0.22 -3.25
CA PHE A 30 -11.71 0.98 -3.47
C PHE A 30 -11.31 1.62 -2.13
N ASP A 31 -12.25 1.74 -1.19
CA ASP A 31 -11.97 2.27 0.14
C ASP A 31 -11.02 1.38 0.94
N TYR A 32 -11.16 0.05 0.84
CA TYR A 32 -10.25 -0.90 1.47
C TYR A 32 -8.82 -0.74 0.94
N VAL A 33 -8.67 -0.67 -0.39
CA VAL A 33 -7.37 -0.46 -1.03
C VAL A 33 -6.77 0.89 -0.64
N ASN A 34 -7.57 1.95 -0.64
CA ASN A 34 -7.10 3.28 -0.27
C ASN A 34 -6.60 3.31 1.18
N ARG A 35 -7.35 2.71 2.11
CA ARG A 35 -6.94 2.59 3.53
C ARG A 35 -5.67 1.75 3.68
N TRP A 36 -5.56 0.66 2.93
CA TRP A 36 -4.36 -0.17 2.93
C TRP A 36 -3.13 0.60 2.44
N LYS A 37 -3.27 1.40 1.39
CA LYS A 37 -2.20 2.16 0.77
C LYS A 37 -1.73 3.34 1.64
N ASN A 38 -2.69 4.06 2.25
CA ASN A 38 -2.42 5.36 2.88
C ASN A 38 -2.36 5.33 4.40
N TRP A 39 -2.97 4.35 5.07
CA TRP A 39 -3.16 4.40 6.53
C TRP A 39 -2.54 3.21 7.24
N ARG A 40 -2.28 2.12 6.53
CA ARG A 40 -1.73 0.91 7.14
C ARG A 40 -0.21 1.05 7.26
N LEU A 41 0.25 1.19 8.49
CA LEU A 41 1.68 1.13 8.81
C LEU A 41 2.15 -0.32 8.74
N HIS A 42 3.19 -0.58 7.96
CA HIS A 42 3.79 -1.90 7.84
C HIS A 42 5.06 -1.98 8.69
N GLY A 43 5.06 -2.86 9.70
CA GLY A 43 6.23 -3.06 10.57
C GLY A 43 7.49 -3.54 9.83
N ALA A 44 7.31 -4.18 8.67
CA ALA A 44 8.42 -4.57 7.79
C ALA A 44 9.09 -3.37 7.08
N TRP A 45 8.42 -2.21 7.03
CA TRP A 45 8.89 -0.98 6.38
C TRP A 45 9.03 0.15 7.40
N VAL A 46 9.59 -0.14 8.58
CA VAL A 46 9.86 0.86 9.63
C VAL A 46 8.59 1.65 9.99
N TYR A 47 7.44 0.97 10.05
CA TYR A 47 6.14 1.60 10.31
C TYR A 47 5.74 2.68 9.29
N LYS A 48 6.18 2.57 8.04
CA LYS A 48 5.74 3.43 6.95
C LYS A 48 4.54 2.84 6.22
N THR A 49 3.80 3.71 5.55
CA THR A 49 2.70 3.31 4.66
C THR A 49 3.28 2.88 3.31
N PRO A 50 2.56 2.05 2.54
CA PRO A 50 2.99 1.69 1.19
C PRO A 50 3.21 2.89 0.26
N GLU A 51 2.45 3.97 0.43
CA GLU A 51 2.66 5.22 -0.32
C GLU A 51 3.93 5.94 0.15
N GLY A 52 4.11 6.12 1.46
CA GLY A 52 5.31 6.79 2.00
C GLY A 52 6.60 6.03 1.73
N TYR A 53 6.56 4.69 1.65
CA TYR A 53 7.72 3.90 1.22
C TYR A 53 8.04 4.12 -0.26
N LYS A 54 7.05 4.32 -1.13
CA LYS A 54 7.29 4.59 -2.55
C LYS A 54 7.86 5.98 -2.78
N GLU A 55 7.38 6.97 -2.05
CA GLU A 55 7.91 8.34 -2.11
C GLU A 55 9.38 8.35 -1.70
N GLU A 56 9.71 7.79 -0.53
CA GLU A 56 11.10 7.69 -0.06
C GLU A 56 11.99 6.86 -0.99
N PHE A 57 11.49 5.74 -1.51
CA PHE A 57 12.25 4.93 -2.46
C PHE A 57 12.48 5.68 -3.79
N SER A 58 11.50 6.47 -4.24
CA SER A 58 11.69 7.30 -5.44
C SER A 58 12.69 8.42 -5.19
N GLU A 59 12.66 9.09 -4.03
CA GLU A 59 13.59 10.14 -3.65
C GLU A 59 15.03 9.63 -3.54
N THR A 60 15.22 8.48 -2.89
CA THR A 60 16.55 7.83 -2.79
C THR A 60 17.09 7.35 -4.14
N CYS A 61 16.23 7.00 -5.11
CA CYS A 61 16.67 6.75 -6.48
C CYS A 61 17.14 8.02 -7.21
N PHE A 62 16.59 9.20 -6.90
CA PHE A 62 17.05 10.48 -7.50
C PHE A 62 18.28 11.06 -6.81
N GLU A 63 18.44 10.86 -5.49
CA GLU A 63 19.64 11.29 -4.75
C GLU A 63 20.88 10.48 -5.15
N GLY A 64 20.70 9.20 -5.53
CA GLY A 64 21.76 8.35 -6.05
C GLY A 64 22.35 8.82 -7.39
N ASP A 65 21.60 9.58 -8.19
CA ASP A 65 22.08 10.14 -9.46
C ASP A 65 22.92 11.42 -9.24
N HIS A 66 22.74 12.12 -8.13
CA HIS A 66 23.47 13.37 -7.84
C HIS A 66 24.84 13.14 -7.21
N GLN A 67 25.11 11.96 -6.67
CA GLN A 67 26.39 11.67 -5.99
C GLN A 67 27.55 11.41 -6.97
N TYR A 68 27.26 11.08 -8.23
CA TYR A 68 28.28 10.88 -9.28
C TYR A 68 28.67 12.18 -10.01
N ASP A 69 27.90 13.26 -9.85
CA ASP A 69 28.11 14.51 -10.60
C ASP A 69 28.95 15.56 -9.85
N THR A 70 29.22 15.36 -8.55
CA THR A 70 30.07 16.26 -7.74
C THR A 70 31.58 15.90 -7.75
N LEU A 71 32.02 15.02 -8.64
CA LEU A 71 33.43 14.64 -8.82
C LEU A 71 34.05 15.10 -10.15
N ARG A 72 33.54 16.20 -10.73
CA ARG A 72 34.11 16.81 -11.94
C ARG A 72 34.66 18.22 -11.70
#